data_AF-A0A5C6AAL2-F1
#
_entry.id   AF-A0A5C6AAL2-F1
#
_cell.length_a   1.000
_cell.length_b   1.000
_cell.length_c   1.000
_cell.angle_alpha   90.00
_cell.angle_beta   90.00
_cell.angle_gamma   90.00
#
_symmetry.space_group_name_H-M   'P 1'
#
loop_
_entity.id
_entity.type
_entity.pdbx_description
1 polymer ?
#
loop_
_entity_poly.entity_id
_entity_poly.type
_entity_poly.pdbx_seq_one_letter_code
_entity_poly.pdbx_strand_id
1 'polypeptide(L)'
;MNDPIFDHDRLDVYRLSIEYVSAAFEISKTLSGLHRHARDQWLRAAQSIPLNIAEGNGKRSVKDRARFFDIARGSAFECAAIQDVLVVSGGLDIETSRDMKLKLK
;
A
#
# COMPACT_ATOMS: atom_id res chain seq x y z
N MET A 1 -10.98 -3.19 16.62
CA MET A 1 -10.11 -4.23 16.02
C MET A 1 -9.78 -5.22 17.13
N ASN A 2 -9.94 -6.51 16.84
CA ASN A 2 -9.78 -7.63 17.77
C ASN A 2 -8.39 -7.66 18.43
N ASP A 3 -8.29 -8.40 19.53
CA ASP A 3 -7.03 -8.71 20.20
C ASP A 3 -5.94 -9.14 19.18
N PRO A 4 -4.73 -8.57 19.25
CA PRO A 4 -3.64 -8.91 18.34
C PRO A 4 -3.23 -10.38 18.52
N ILE A 5 -3.22 -11.14 17.42
CA ILE A 5 -2.88 -12.56 17.39
C ILE A 5 -1.38 -12.73 17.12
N PHE A 6 -0.84 -11.94 16.18
CA PHE A 6 0.57 -11.95 15.81
C PHE A 6 1.27 -10.65 16.22
N ASP A 7 2.60 -10.70 16.35
CA ASP A 7 3.38 -9.53 16.79
C ASP A 7 3.22 -8.32 15.86
N HIS A 8 3.05 -8.53 14.55
CA HIS A 8 2.89 -7.44 13.60
C HIS A 8 1.52 -6.76 13.69
N ASP A 9 0.49 -7.43 14.24
CA ASP A 9 -0.83 -6.82 14.49
C ASP A 9 -0.75 -5.64 15.46
N ARG A 10 0.30 -5.61 16.30
CA ARG A 10 0.58 -4.54 17.26
C ARG A 10 1.25 -3.31 16.64
N LEU A 11 1.72 -3.40 15.40
CA LEU A 11 2.42 -2.30 14.74
C LEU A 11 1.41 -1.33 14.13
N ASP A 12 1.49 -0.05 14.50
CA ASP A 12 0.65 1.00 13.90
C ASP A 12 0.84 1.07 12.39
N VAL A 13 2.08 0.95 11.91
CA VAL A 13 2.40 0.95 10.47
C VAL A 13 1.74 -0.21 9.73
N TYR A 14 1.57 -1.37 10.37
CA TYR A 14 0.86 -2.49 9.78
C TYR A 14 -0.64 -2.17 9.66
N ARG A 15 -1.26 -1.69 10.74
CA ARG A 15 -2.69 -1.33 10.76
C ARG A 15 -3.02 -0.23 9.74
N LEU A 16 -2.20 0.81 9.68
CA LEU A 16 -2.32 1.88 8.68
C LEU A 16 -2.16 1.34 7.25
N SER A 17 -1.23 0.40 7.02
CA SER A 17 -1.08 -0.20 5.70
C SER A 17 -2.31 -1.03 5.29
N ILE A 18 -2.96 -1.72 6.22
CA ILE A 18 -4.22 -2.43 5.95
C ILE A 18 -5.36 -1.46 5.60
N GLU A 19 -5.47 -0.34 6.32
CA GLU A 19 -6.44 0.72 6.00
C GLU A 19 -6.19 1.30 4.61
N TYR A 20 -4.92 1.52 4.24
CA TYR A 20 -4.54 1.95 2.91
C TYR A 20 -4.92 0.93 1.82
N VAL A 21 -4.67 -0.37 2.05
CA VAL A 21 -5.10 -1.43 1.12
C VAL A 21 -6.61 -1.40 0.95
N SER A 22 -7.38 -1.33 2.04
CA SER A 22 -8.84 -1.28 1.97
C SER A 22 -9.31 -0.10 1.12
N ALA A 23 -8.77 1.11 1.34
CA ALA A 23 -9.12 2.29 0.56
C ALA A 23 -8.74 2.15 -0.93
N ALA A 24 -7.56 1.60 -1.23
CA ALA A 24 -7.12 1.35 -2.60
C ALA A 24 -8.06 0.37 -3.33
N PHE A 25 -8.49 -0.71 -2.65
CA PHE A 25 -9.44 -1.66 -3.22
C PHE A 25 -10.81 -1.03 -3.48
N GLU A 26 -11.31 -0.19 -2.58
CA GLU A 26 -12.59 0.52 -2.80
C GLU A 26 -12.53 1.44 -4.02
N ILE A 27 -11.48 2.26 -4.14
CA ILE A 27 -11.30 3.13 -5.31
C ILE A 27 -11.11 2.31 -6.59
N SER A 28 -10.40 1.18 -6.52
CA SER A 28 -10.11 0.35 -7.69
C SER A 28 -11.34 -0.19 -8.41
N LYS A 29 -12.50 -0.25 -7.74
CA LYS A 29 -13.77 -0.70 -8.31
C LYS A 29 -14.24 0.20 -9.46
N THR A 30 -13.86 1.48 -9.46
CA THR A 30 -14.20 2.43 -10.52
C THR A 30 -13.24 2.35 -11.70
N LEU A 31 -12.05 1.78 -11.51
CA LEU A 31 -11.00 1.69 -12.52
C LEU A 31 -11.24 0.50 -13.45
N SER A 32 -11.62 0.80 -14.69
CA SER A 32 -11.94 -0.19 -15.73
C SER A 32 -11.35 0.21 -17.08
N GLY A 33 -11.54 -0.63 -18.10
CA GLY A 33 -11.05 -0.36 -19.46
C GLY A 33 -9.54 -0.10 -19.51
N LEU A 34 -9.15 1.06 -20.03
CA LEU A 34 -7.76 1.46 -20.22
C LEU A 34 -6.95 1.59 -18.91
N HIS A 35 -7.63 1.76 -17.76
CA HIS A 35 -6.97 1.87 -16.45
C HIS A 35 -6.68 0.53 -15.78
N ARG A 36 -7.10 -0.60 -16.37
CA ARG A 36 -6.96 -1.95 -15.78
C ARG A 36 -5.52 -2.25 -15.36
N HIS A 37 -4.54 -1.95 -16.21
CA HIS A 37 -3.14 -2.26 -15.91
C HIS A 37 -2.60 -1.44 -14.74
N ALA A 38 -2.90 -0.14 -14.70
CA ALA A 38 -2.52 0.74 -13.60
C ALA A 38 -3.21 0.32 -12.30
N ARG A 39 -4.50 -0.03 -12.35
CA ARG A 39 -5.23 -0.60 -11.22
C ARG A 39 -4.56 -1.86 -10.69
N ASP A 40 -4.26 -2.83 -11.55
CA ASP A 40 -3.70 -4.12 -11.13
C ASP A 40 -2.25 -3.96 -10.60
N GLN A 41 -1.49 -2.98 -11.10
CA GLN A 41 -0.20 -2.60 -10.51
C GLN A 41 -0.39 -1.94 -9.13
N TRP A 42 -1.35 -1.02 -9.01
CA TRP A 42 -1.62 -0.31 -7.76
C TRP A 42 -2.02 -1.28 -6.66
N LEU A 43 -2.94 -2.20 -6.93
CA LEU A 43 -3.40 -3.19 -5.96
C LEU A 43 -2.28 -4.15 -5.52
N ARG A 44 -1.38 -4.53 -6.44
CA ARG A 44 -0.22 -5.36 -6.08
C ARG A 44 0.77 -4.60 -5.21
N ALA A 45 1.10 -3.36 -5.56
CA ALA A 45 1.97 -2.51 -4.77
C ALA A 45 1.36 -2.24 -3.38
N ALA A 46 0.06 -1.92 -3.31
CA ALA A 46 -0.65 -1.69 -2.05
C ALA A 46 -0.59 -2.91 -1.13
N GLN A 47 -0.88 -4.11 -1.65
CA GLN A 47 -0.79 -5.36 -0.88
C GLN A 47 0.64 -5.71 -0.45
N SER A 48 1.65 -5.37 -1.26
CA SER A 48 3.05 -5.62 -0.93
C SER A 48 3.49 -4.91 0.35
N ILE A 49 2.88 -3.76 0.70
CA ILE A 49 3.22 -2.99 1.91
C ILE A 49 2.96 -3.81 3.20
N PRO A 50 1.72 -4.21 3.56
CA PRO A 50 1.47 -5.00 4.76
C PRO A 50 2.18 -6.36 4.74
N LEU A 51 2.29 -7.00 3.57
CA LEU A 51 2.97 -8.30 3.44
C LEU A 51 4.44 -8.21 3.85
N ASN A 52 5.16 -7.19 3.36
CA ASN A 52 6.57 -6.99 3.73
C ASN A 52 6.74 -6.48 5.17
N ILE A 53 5.79 -5.70 5.71
CA ILE A 53 5.82 -5.31 7.13
C ILE A 53 5.69 -6.55 8.03
N ALA A 54 4.70 -7.39 7.78
CA ALA A 54 4.46 -8.60 8.56
C ALA A 54 5.66 -9.56 8.48
N GLU A 55 6.17 -9.81 7.27
CA GLU A 55 7.31 -10.70 7.07
C GLU A 55 8.60 -10.13 7.70
N GLY A 56 8.85 -8.83 7.52
CA GLY A 56 10.00 -8.14 8.10
C GLY A 56 10.00 -8.20 9.63
N ASN A 57 8.84 -7.97 10.25
CA ASN A 57 8.69 -8.04 11.71
C ASN A 57 9.06 -9.43 12.26
N GLY A 58 8.81 -10.49 11.51
CA GLY A 58 9.18 -11.87 11.88
C GLY A 58 10.67 -12.22 11.70
N LYS A 59 11.49 -11.37 11.06
CA LYS A 59 12.92 -11.68 10.85
C LYS A 59 13.74 -11.46 12.12
N ARG A 60 14.63 -12.41 12.41
CA ARG A 60 15.57 -12.34 13.55
C ARG A 60 16.75 -11.39 13.31
N SER A 61 17.27 -11.39 12.10
CA SER A 61 18.38 -10.51 11.69
C SER A 61 17.87 -9.09 11.49
N VAL A 62 18.55 -8.11 12.12
CA VAL A 62 18.27 -6.68 11.93
C VAL A 62 18.43 -6.28 10.46
N LYS A 63 19.47 -6.80 9.79
CA LYS A 63 19.74 -6.51 8.38
C LYS A 63 18.62 -7.01 7.47
N ASP A 64 18.12 -8.23 7.71
CA ASP A 64 17.04 -8.78 6.89
C ASP A 64 15.73 -8.06 7.17
N ARG A 65 15.41 -7.79 8.45
CA ARG A 65 14.25 -6.99 8.84
C ARG A 65 14.24 -5.63 8.13
N ALA A 66 15.36 -4.91 8.14
CA ALA A 66 15.50 -3.62 7.48
C ALA A 66 15.22 -3.72 5.97
N ARG A 67 15.72 -4.77 5.31
CA ARG A 67 15.47 -5.01 3.88
C ARG A 67 13.97 -5.16 3.56
N PHE A 68 13.21 -5.86 4.39
CA PHE A 68 11.76 -5.99 4.19
C PHE A 68 11.03 -4.65 4.37
N PHE A 69 11.43 -3.86 5.36
CA PHE A 69 10.85 -2.52 5.56
C PHE A 69 11.22 -1.55 4.43
N ASP A 70 12.42 -1.69 3.86
CA ASP A 70 12.81 -0.95 2.65
C ASP A 70 11.94 -1.32 1.44
N ILE A 71 11.62 -2.61 1.27
CA ILE A 71 10.70 -3.06 0.22
C ILE A 71 9.29 -2.50 0.44
N ALA A 72 8.77 -2.57 1.68
CA ALA A 72 7.46 -2.00 2.01
C ALA A 72 7.40 -0.49 1.68
N ARG A 73 8.45 0.26 2.03
CA ARG A 73 8.59 1.67 1.68
C ARG A 73 8.69 1.89 0.16
N GLY A 74 9.42 1.04 -0.56
CA GLY A 74 9.47 1.04 -2.02
C GLY A 74 8.08 0.88 -2.64
N SER A 75 7.30 -0.09 -2.17
CA SER A 75 5.93 -0.31 -2.63
C SER A 75 4.97 0.86 -2.32
N ALA A 76 5.20 1.59 -1.21
CA ALA A 76 4.49 2.85 -0.94
C ALA A 76 4.82 3.94 -1.98
N PHE A 77 6.08 4.06 -2.39
CA PHE A 77 6.47 4.99 -3.45
C PHE A 77 5.90 4.59 -4.81
N GLU A 78 5.91 3.30 -5.15
CA GLU A 78 5.26 2.79 -6.35
C GLU A 78 3.77 3.13 -6.38
N CYS A 79 3.08 2.95 -5.26
CA CYS A 79 1.68 3.36 -5.12
C CYS A 79 1.47 4.84 -5.44
N ALA A 80 2.28 5.72 -4.87
CA ALA A 80 2.18 7.16 -5.11
C ALA A 80 2.43 7.51 -6.59
N ALA A 81 3.39 6.87 -7.24
CA ALA A 81 3.69 7.05 -8.65
C ALA A 81 2.55 6.52 -9.56
N ILE A 82 1.95 5.38 -9.23
CA ILE A 82 0.82 4.83 -9.98
C ILE A 82 -0.41 5.73 -9.85
N GLN A 83 -0.62 6.34 -8.68
CA GLN A 83 -1.67 7.35 -8.51
C GLN A 83 -1.44 8.57 -9.43
N ASP A 84 -0.19 8.99 -9.65
CA ASP A 84 0.12 10.05 -10.63
C ASP A 84 -0.23 9.61 -12.06
N VAL A 85 0.09 8.37 -12.43
CA VAL A 85 -0.30 7.79 -13.73
C VAL A 85 -1.82 7.79 -13.90
N LEU A 86 -2.56 7.42 -12.86
CA LEU A 86 -4.03 7.42 -12.87
C LEU A 86 -4.59 8.84 -12.99
N VAL A 87 -3.97 9.83 -12.34
CA VAL A 87 -4.37 11.25 -12.48
C VAL A 87 -4.19 11.74 -13.91
N VAL A 88 -3.00 11.56 -14.50
CA VAL A 88 -2.73 12.07 -15.87
C VAL A 88 -3.52 11.31 -16.94
N SER A 89 -3.97 10.09 -16.66
CA SER A 89 -4.81 9.29 -17.55
C SER A 89 -6.32 9.43 -17.27
N GLY A 90 -6.72 10.29 -16.33
CA GLY A 90 -8.13 10.54 -15.98
C GLY A 90 -8.82 9.40 -15.23
N GLY A 91 -8.08 8.46 -14.66
CA GLY A 91 -8.60 7.38 -13.81
C GLY A 91 -8.80 7.79 -12.35
N LEU A 92 -8.12 8.84 -11.89
CA LEU A 92 -8.26 9.38 -10.54
C LEU A 92 -8.25 10.90 -10.58
N ASP A 93 -9.04 11.56 -9.73
CA ASP A 93 -8.94 12.99 -9.55
C ASP A 93 -7.78 13.36 -8.59
N ILE A 94 -7.38 14.63 -8.61
CA ILE A 94 -6.23 15.13 -7.85
C ILE A 94 -6.48 15.08 -6.34
N GLU A 95 -7.71 15.31 -5.89
CA GLU A 95 -8.04 15.33 -4.47
C GLU A 95 -7.99 13.92 -3.88
N THR A 96 -8.61 12.95 -4.57
CA THR A 96 -8.52 11.53 -4.19
C THR A 96 -7.08 11.03 -4.19
N SER A 97 -6.27 11.40 -5.19
CA SER A 97 -4.84 11.08 -5.24
C SER A 97 -4.09 11.67 -4.06
N ARG A 98 -4.35 12.93 -3.70
CA ARG A 98 -3.73 13.60 -2.56
C ARG A 98 -4.07 12.90 -1.24
N ASP A 99 -5.33 12.57 -1.03
CA ASP A 99 -5.80 11.91 0.20
C ASP A 99 -5.19 10.51 0.34
N MET A 100 -5.09 9.77 -0.76
CA MET A 100 -4.43 8.46 -0.76
C MET A 100 -2.92 8.57 -0.51
N LYS A 101 -2.23 9.59 -1.04
CA LYS A 101 -0.81 9.84 -0.73
C LYS A 101 -0.57 10.23 0.72
N LEU A 102 -1.50 10.94 1.35
CA LEU A 102 -1.39 11.28 2.78
C LEU A 102 -1.46 10.04 3.67
N LYS A 103 -2.18 9.00 3.26
CA LYS A 103 -2.24 7.70 3.96
C LYS A 103 -0.96 6.87 3.83
N LEU A 104 -0.05 7.23 2.93
CA LEU A 104 1.24 6.57 2.73
C LEU A 104 2.39 7.23 3.53
N LYS A 105 2.12 8.32 4.24
CA LYS A 105 3.09 9.09 5.03
C LYS A 105 3.00 8.80 6.52
#